data_AF-A0A7C9VBN7-F1
#
_entry.id   AF-A0A7C9VBN7-F1
#
_cell.length_a   1.000
_cell.length_b   1.000
_cell.length_c   1.000
_cell.angle_alpha   90.00
_cell.angle_beta   90.00
_cell.angle_gamma   90.00
#
_symmetry.space_group_name_H-M   'P 1'
#
loop_
_entity.id
_entity.type
_entity.pdbx_description
1 polymer ?
#
loop_
_entity_poly.entity_id
_entity_poly.type
_entity_poly.pdbx_seq_one_letter_code
_entity_poly.pdbx_strand_id
1 'polypeptide(L)'
;MSNRLPIIGLIAVVLLFILYSSVFVVNAKQQAIILRFGEIVDVKTQPGIYFKAPFGIFEADNVQMVENRVLRFDLDDIRVQVSGGKFYDVDAFMAYRISDPRRFRQAVSGNISLAEARLKTRFDAALRRVYGLRGFESALSEERASMMREVRDQLRPDATSLGLEIEDVRIRRTDLTQDVSAQTFERMKAERLAEAERLRARGREAAQRIRARADREVIETVAEARKESEILRGEGEAARNAAFAGAFQRDPEFFEFYRSMSAYSSALDNSGTTMVLSPDSEFFRFFRNPNGTASGAAPAAPAAGAAQPATGQ
;
A
#
# COMPACT_ATOMS: atom_id res chain seq x y z
N MET A 1 94.69 33.07 27.76
CA MET A 1 93.26 33.44 27.87
C MET A 1 92.46 32.35 27.18
N SER A 2 91.83 31.47 27.94
CA SER A 2 91.03 30.37 27.40
C SER A 2 89.86 30.93 26.61
N ASN A 3 89.77 30.59 25.31
CA ASN A 3 88.66 30.98 24.45
C ASN A 3 87.35 30.51 25.09
N ARG A 4 86.58 31.44 25.67
CA ARG A 4 85.25 31.16 26.24
C ARG A 4 84.15 31.13 25.18
N LEU A 5 84.45 31.59 23.96
CA LEU A 5 83.58 31.54 22.78
C LEU A 5 83.02 30.14 22.45
N PRO A 6 83.81 29.05 22.42
CA PRO A 6 83.27 27.70 22.20
C PRO A 6 82.32 27.24 23.32
N ILE A 7 82.59 27.63 24.59
CA ILE A 7 81.74 27.28 25.73
C ILE A 7 80.41 28.03 25.65
N ILE A 8 80.43 29.31 25.31
CA ILE A 8 79.23 30.14 25.12
C ILE A 8 78.41 29.61 23.94
N GLY A 9 79.05 29.22 22.84
CA GLY A 9 78.39 28.61 21.69
C GLY A 9 77.71 27.28 22.05
N LEU A 10 78.38 26.41 22.82
CA LEU A 10 77.80 25.16 23.30
C LEU A 10 76.55 25.39 24.17
N ILE A 11 76.64 26.34 25.12
CA ILE A 11 75.51 26.67 25.99
C ILE A 11 74.33 27.20 25.17
N ALA A 12 74.58 28.09 24.21
CA ALA A 12 73.53 28.62 23.34
C ALA A 12 72.83 27.52 22.54
N VAL A 13 73.58 26.56 22.00
CA VAL A 13 73.03 25.40 21.27
C VAL A 13 72.19 24.51 22.18
N VAL A 14 72.66 24.22 23.39
CA VAL A 14 71.92 23.41 24.38
C VAL A 14 70.62 24.11 24.79
N LEU A 15 70.67 25.42 25.04
CA LEU A 15 69.50 26.21 25.44
C LEU A 15 68.47 26.28 24.30
N LEU A 16 68.91 26.44 23.05
CA LEU A 16 68.05 26.43 21.87
C LEU A 16 67.43 25.05 21.61
N PHE A 17 68.18 23.98 21.86
CA PHE A 17 67.66 22.61 21.79
C PHE A 17 66.58 22.33 22.85
N ILE A 18 66.80 22.79 24.08
CA ILE A 18 65.83 22.72 25.19
C ILE A 18 64.55 23.48 24.83
N LEU A 19 64.68 24.69 24.29
CA LEU A 19 63.54 25.52 23.91
C LEU A 19 62.74 24.89 22.76
N TYR A 20 63.42 24.33 21.76
CA TYR A 20 62.78 23.62 20.65
C TYR A 20 62.07 22.34 21.12
N SER A 21 62.69 21.57 22.02
CA SER A 21 62.11 20.34 22.59
C SER A 21 60.88 20.60 23.49
N SER A 22 60.78 21.82 24.03
CA SER A 22 59.66 22.26 24.88
C SER A 22 58.39 22.56 24.08
N VAL A 23 58.49 22.86 22.78
CA VAL A 23 57.33 23.25 21.96
C VAL A 23 56.60 22.03 21.41
N PHE A 24 55.28 22.00 21.55
CA PHE A 24 54.41 21.07 20.82
C PHE A 24 53.17 21.77 20.26
N VAL A 25 52.66 21.24 19.14
CA VAL A 25 51.52 21.82 18.42
C VAL A 25 50.33 20.86 18.51
N VAL A 26 49.18 21.40 18.90
CA VAL A 26 47.91 20.66 18.95
C VAL A 26 47.02 21.12 17.81
N ASN A 27 46.69 20.19 16.92
CA ASN A 27 45.81 20.44 15.78
C ASN A 27 44.33 20.40 16.21
N ALA A 28 43.44 20.99 15.43
CA ALA A 28 41.99 20.96 15.71
C ALA A 28 41.36 19.56 15.78
N LYS A 29 42.00 18.56 15.15
CA LYS A 29 41.55 17.16 15.18
C LYS A 29 42.07 16.38 16.39
N GLN A 30 42.94 16.98 17.20
CA GLN A 30 43.65 16.34 18.28
C GLN A 30 43.46 17.13 19.57
N GLN A 31 43.64 16.43 20.69
CA GLN A 31 43.73 17.00 22.03
C GLN A 31 44.93 16.36 22.72
N ALA A 32 45.59 17.10 23.61
CA ALA A 32 46.83 16.66 24.23
C ALA A 32 46.64 16.46 25.74
N ILE A 33 47.10 15.31 26.22
CA ILE A 33 47.20 14.99 27.64
C ILE A 33 48.67 15.05 28.04
N ILE A 34 49.00 15.93 28.97
CA ILE A 34 50.35 16.07 29.52
C ILE A 34 50.42 15.18 30.76
N LEU A 35 51.26 14.16 30.67
CA LEU A 35 51.49 13.17 31.70
C LEU A 35 52.82 13.46 32.37
N ARG A 36 52.86 13.45 33.70
CA ARG A 36 54.11 13.48 34.48
C ARG A 36 54.21 12.22 35.32
N PHE A 37 55.24 11.41 35.11
CA PHE A 37 55.39 10.10 35.78
C PHE A 37 54.13 9.21 35.71
N GLY A 38 53.36 9.33 34.62
CA GLY A 38 52.10 8.60 34.43
C GLY A 38 50.85 9.25 35.03
N GLU A 39 50.99 10.30 35.85
CA GLU A 39 49.87 11.08 36.38
C GLU A 39 49.46 12.20 35.41
N ILE A 40 48.16 12.53 35.39
CA ILE A 40 47.61 13.55 34.51
C ILE A 40 47.83 14.93 35.16
N VAL A 41 48.79 15.69 34.64
CA VAL A 41 49.05 17.07 35.12
C VAL A 41 48.08 18.03 34.45
N ASP A 42 48.01 18.00 33.13
CA ASP A 42 47.22 18.96 32.38
C ASP A 42 46.63 18.38 31.09
N VAL A 43 45.56 19.01 30.61
CA VAL A 43 44.88 18.65 29.37
C VAL A 43 44.62 19.90 28.56
N LYS A 44 45.06 19.87 27.31
CA LYS A 44 44.86 20.94 26.34
C LYS A 44 43.90 20.47 25.24
N THR A 45 42.69 21.02 25.25
CA THR A 45 41.64 20.74 24.27
C THR A 45 41.60 21.74 23.12
N GLN A 46 42.08 22.97 23.33
CA GLN A 46 42.08 24.01 22.31
C GLN A 46 43.27 23.85 21.36
N PRO A 47 43.10 24.07 20.05
CA PRO A 47 44.20 24.03 19.09
C PRO A 47 45.16 25.18 19.36
N GLY A 48 46.45 24.90 19.33
CA GLY A 48 47.45 25.91 19.66
C GLY A 48 48.84 25.35 19.84
N ILE A 49 49.77 26.28 20.05
CA ILE A 49 51.14 25.96 20.42
C ILE A 49 51.20 25.97 21.93
N TYR A 50 51.67 24.87 22.51
CA TYR A 50 51.83 24.72 23.94
C TYR A 50 53.27 24.37 24.26
N PHE A 51 53.65 24.74 25.47
CA PHE A 51 54.98 24.46 26.01
C PHE A 51 54.84 23.37 27.07
N LYS A 52 55.59 22.29 26.90
CA LYS A 52 55.82 21.30 27.95
C LYS A 52 57.15 21.60 28.60
N ALA A 53 57.33 21.26 29.87
CA ALA A 53 58.62 21.43 30.49
C ALA A 53 59.66 20.52 29.78
N PRO A 54 60.88 21.01 29.48
CA PRO A 54 61.89 20.28 28.71
C PRO A 54 62.62 19.23 29.55
N PHE A 55 61.89 18.48 30.40
CA PHE A 55 62.42 17.36 31.18
C PHE A 55 62.54 16.07 30.36
N GLY A 56 62.54 16.16 29.02
CA GLY A 56 62.65 15.00 28.13
C GLY A 56 63.90 14.15 28.35
N ILE A 57 64.91 14.66 29.07
CA ILE A 57 66.14 13.96 29.45
C ILE A 57 65.89 12.92 30.56
N PHE A 58 64.77 13.01 31.30
CA PHE A 58 64.41 12.11 32.41
C PHE A 58 63.09 11.34 32.20
N GLU A 59 62.54 11.32 30.97
CA GLU A 59 61.24 10.71 30.63
C GLU A 59 60.05 11.14 31.50
N ALA A 60 60.19 12.23 32.27
CA ALA A 60 59.21 12.62 33.27
C ALA A 60 57.90 13.13 32.64
N ASP A 61 57.99 13.97 31.59
CA ASP A 61 56.83 14.58 30.93
C ASP A 61 56.58 13.97 29.54
N ASN A 62 55.49 13.22 29.38
CA ASN A 62 55.03 12.64 28.10
C ASN A 62 53.75 13.32 27.61
N VAL A 63 53.65 13.58 26.30
CA VAL A 63 52.45 14.14 25.69
C VAL A 63 51.75 13.05 24.90
N GLN A 64 50.57 12.65 25.38
CA GLN A 64 49.70 11.72 24.67
C GLN A 64 48.67 12.51 23.85
N MET A 65 48.72 12.33 22.53
CA MET A 65 47.72 12.89 21.62
C MET A 65 46.52 11.95 21.56
N VAL A 66 45.32 12.52 21.69
CA VAL A 66 44.03 11.83 21.57
C VAL A 66 43.22 12.50 20.48
N GLU A 67 42.35 11.77 19.80
CA GLU A 67 41.50 12.34 18.76
C GLU A 67 40.35 13.18 19.34
N ASN A 68 39.97 14.27 18.65
CA ASN A 68 38.83 15.14 18.97
C ASN A 68 37.75 15.13 17.88
N ARG A 69 37.88 14.25 16.88
CA ARG A 69 36.87 14.06 15.83
C ARG A 69 35.81 13.07 16.26
N VAL A 70 34.67 13.07 15.56
CA VAL A 70 33.70 12.00 15.66
C VAL A 70 34.30 10.72 15.08
N LEU A 71 34.35 9.69 15.90
CA LEU A 71 34.75 8.33 15.59
C LEU A 71 33.52 7.48 15.33
N ARG A 72 33.65 6.50 14.44
CA ARG A 72 32.61 5.53 14.14
C ARG A 72 33.05 4.18 14.67
N PHE A 73 32.18 3.53 15.44
CA PHE A 73 32.33 2.15 15.85
C PHE A 73 31.19 1.32 15.28
N ASP A 74 31.55 0.26 14.56
CA ASP A 74 30.62 -0.65 13.90
C ASP A 74 30.43 -1.93 14.74
N LEU A 75 29.19 -2.40 14.79
CA LEU A 75 28.80 -3.61 15.46
C LEU A 75 27.99 -4.46 14.47
N ASP A 76 28.68 -5.43 13.87
CA ASP A 76 28.16 -6.25 12.77
C ASP A 76 27.67 -7.62 13.26
N ASP A 77 26.72 -8.20 12.52
CA ASP A 77 26.19 -9.57 12.69
C ASP A 77 25.71 -9.89 14.11
N ILE A 78 25.03 -8.93 14.76
CA ILE A 78 24.48 -9.14 16.10
C ILE A 78 23.19 -9.92 15.99
N ARG A 79 23.19 -11.13 16.55
CA ARG A 79 21.96 -11.91 16.68
C ARG A 79 21.11 -11.42 17.85
N VAL A 80 19.97 -10.82 17.55
CA VAL A 80 18.99 -10.36 18.55
C VAL A 80 17.68 -11.13 18.42
N GLN A 81 16.99 -11.30 19.55
CA GLN A 81 15.67 -11.90 19.59
C GLN A 81 14.64 -10.81 19.88
N VAL A 82 13.57 -10.76 19.08
CA VAL A 82 12.43 -9.83 19.29
C VAL A 82 11.36 -10.46 20.17
N SER A 83 10.40 -9.66 20.64
CA SER A 83 9.29 -10.13 21.50
C SER A 83 8.48 -11.28 20.90
N GLY A 84 8.43 -11.38 19.57
CA GLY A 84 7.79 -12.47 18.83
C GLY A 84 8.61 -13.76 18.70
N GLY A 85 9.73 -13.88 19.43
CA GLY A 85 10.56 -15.10 19.49
C GLY A 85 11.48 -15.34 18.30
N LYS A 86 11.38 -14.53 17.24
CA LYS A 86 12.21 -14.62 16.03
C LYS A 86 13.59 -14.01 16.24
N PHE A 87 14.57 -14.56 15.53
CA PHE A 87 15.96 -14.07 15.53
C PHE A 87 16.25 -13.23 14.28
N TYR A 88 17.04 -12.20 14.49
CA TYR A 88 17.47 -11.26 13.46
C TYR A 88 18.96 -11.02 13.58
N ASP A 89 19.61 -10.85 12.44
CA ASP A 89 20.98 -10.37 12.37
C ASP A 89 20.93 -8.86 12.11
N VAL A 90 21.52 -8.10 13.02
CA VAL A 90 21.47 -6.63 13.03
C VAL A 90 22.88 -6.08 12.92
N ASP A 91 23.07 -5.23 11.92
CA ASP A 91 24.27 -4.40 11.79
C ASP A 91 23.93 -3.01 12.32
N ALA A 92 24.69 -2.53 13.29
CA ALA A 92 24.52 -1.21 13.86
C ALA A 92 25.86 -0.48 13.95
N PHE A 93 25.79 0.84 14.07
CA PHE A 93 26.96 1.66 14.30
C PHE A 93 26.63 2.77 15.27
N MET A 94 27.64 3.20 16.01
CA MET A 94 27.57 4.41 16.82
C MET A 94 28.64 5.40 16.40
N ALA A 95 28.26 6.66 16.40
CA ALA A 95 29.13 7.80 16.23
C ALA A 95 29.38 8.41 17.61
N TYR A 96 30.64 8.47 18.02
CA TYR A 96 31.04 8.97 19.34
C TYR A 96 32.22 9.92 19.24
N ARG A 97 32.40 10.80 20.23
CA ARG A 97 33.54 11.70 20.34
C ARG A 97 34.12 11.61 21.75
N ILE A 98 35.43 11.79 21.88
CA ILE A 98 36.09 11.87 23.18
C ILE A 98 35.95 13.31 23.69
N SER A 99 34.96 13.55 24.56
CA SER A 99 34.66 14.88 25.11
C SER A 99 35.51 15.20 26.34
N ASP A 100 35.80 14.20 27.20
CA ASP A 100 36.67 14.35 28.38
C ASP A 100 37.89 13.42 28.27
N PRO A 101 39.03 13.94 27.77
CA PRO A 101 40.25 13.14 27.64
C PRO A 101 40.87 12.76 28.98
N ARG A 102 40.59 13.48 30.08
CA ARG A 102 41.08 13.10 31.42
C ARG A 102 40.42 11.80 31.86
N ARG A 103 39.08 11.76 31.81
CA ARG A 103 38.30 10.56 32.13
C ARG A 103 38.61 9.41 31.19
N PHE A 104 38.78 9.68 29.91
CA PHE A 104 39.15 8.67 28.92
C PHE A 104 40.47 7.98 29.28
N ARG A 105 41.50 8.74 29.66
CA ARG A 105 42.78 8.16 30.10
C ARG A 105 42.66 7.40 31.40
N GLN A 106 41.92 7.93 32.39
CA GLN A 106 41.71 7.26 33.68
C GLN A 106 40.97 5.93 33.52
N ALA A 107 39.98 5.87 32.62
CA ALA A 107 39.13 4.70 32.49
C ALA A 107 39.73 3.61 31.58
N VAL A 108 40.34 4.00 30.46
CA VAL A 108 40.81 3.05 29.42
C VAL A 108 42.25 3.28 28.98
N SER A 109 43.04 3.97 29.79
CA SER A 109 44.44 4.22 29.47
C SER A 109 44.64 4.95 28.13
N GLY A 110 43.64 5.69 27.65
CA GLY A 110 43.73 6.40 26.37
C GLY A 110 43.76 5.46 25.16
N ASN A 111 43.41 4.18 25.33
CA ASN A 111 43.36 3.19 24.27
C ASN A 111 41.94 3.09 23.69
N ILE A 112 41.81 3.41 22.41
CA ILE A 112 40.54 3.40 21.67
C ILE A 112 39.95 1.99 21.63
N SER A 113 40.75 0.97 21.32
CA SER A 113 40.27 -0.42 21.23
C SER A 113 39.71 -0.94 22.56
N LEU A 114 40.28 -0.52 23.69
CA LEU A 114 39.77 -0.89 25.01
C LEU A 114 38.45 -0.19 25.34
N ALA A 115 38.31 1.09 24.98
CA ALA A 115 37.02 1.79 25.06
C ALA A 115 35.96 1.14 24.18
N GLU A 116 36.29 0.82 22.94
CA GLU A 116 35.40 0.15 21.99
C GLU A 116 35.00 -1.24 22.48
N ALA A 117 35.91 -2.02 23.08
CA ALA A 117 35.58 -3.32 23.67
C ALA A 117 34.58 -3.19 24.82
N ARG A 118 34.70 -2.17 25.68
CA ARG A 118 33.74 -1.90 26.77
C ARG A 118 32.39 -1.42 26.22
N LEU A 119 32.40 -0.50 25.26
CA LEU A 119 31.21 0.00 24.59
C LEU A 119 30.48 -1.11 23.84
N LYS A 120 31.21 -2.02 23.18
CA LYS A 120 30.68 -3.17 22.45
C LYS A 120 29.76 -4.01 23.32
N THR A 121 30.21 -4.42 24.50
CA THR A 121 29.41 -5.23 25.42
C THR A 121 28.14 -4.51 25.88
N ARG A 122 28.25 -3.20 26.16
CA ARG A 122 27.08 -2.39 26.57
C ARG A 122 26.12 -2.15 25.41
N PHE A 123 26.63 -1.95 24.20
CA PHE A 123 25.85 -1.69 23.00
C PHE A 123 25.07 -2.93 22.57
N ASP A 124 25.70 -4.10 22.58
CA ASP A 124 25.04 -5.38 22.35
C ASP A 124 23.89 -5.59 23.36
N ALA A 125 24.15 -5.37 24.66
CA ALA A 125 23.13 -5.50 25.70
C ALA A 125 21.96 -4.50 25.52
N ALA A 126 22.25 -3.24 25.17
CA ALA A 126 21.21 -2.23 24.94
C ALA A 126 20.37 -2.55 23.69
N LEU A 127 21.00 -3.00 22.60
CA LEU A 127 20.30 -3.46 21.41
C LEU A 127 19.39 -4.65 21.73
N ARG A 128 19.92 -5.69 22.38
CA ARG A 128 19.11 -6.87 22.78
C ARG A 128 17.92 -6.51 23.65
N ARG A 129 18.08 -5.57 24.59
CA ARG A 129 16.98 -5.10 25.44
C ARG A 129 15.89 -4.40 24.63
N VAL A 130 16.28 -3.45 23.78
CA VAL A 130 15.33 -2.65 23.00
C VAL A 130 14.60 -3.50 21.95
N TYR A 131 15.32 -4.40 21.28
CA TYR A 131 14.71 -5.35 20.33
C TYR A 131 13.85 -6.39 21.05
N GLY A 132 14.22 -6.86 22.23
CA GLY A 132 13.45 -7.84 22.99
C GLY A 132 12.09 -7.32 23.47
N LEU A 133 11.94 -6.00 23.67
CA LEU A 133 10.69 -5.38 24.10
C LEU A 133 9.73 -5.06 22.93
N ARG A 134 10.21 -5.09 21.69
CA ARG A 134 9.44 -4.65 20.52
C ARG A 134 9.31 -5.77 19.48
N GLY A 135 8.35 -5.61 18.58
CA GLY A 135 8.08 -6.56 17.52
C GLY A 135 9.02 -6.41 16.33
N PHE A 136 8.83 -7.25 15.31
CA PHE A 136 9.56 -7.12 14.05
C PHE A 136 9.22 -5.82 13.30
N GLU A 137 7.93 -5.48 13.23
CA GLU A 137 7.44 -4.37 12.43
C GLU A 137 7.99 -3.02 12.88
N SER A 138 8.21 -2.84 14.18
CA SER A 138 8.80 -1.62 14.75
C SER A 138 10.24 -1.38 14.29
N ALA A 139 10.99 -2.44 13.95
CA ALA A 139 12.35 -2.32 13.42
C ALA A 139 12.39 -1.85 11.96
N LEU A 140 11.30 -2.07 11.22
CA LEU A 140 11.16 -1.69 9.81
C LEU A 140 10.21 -0.48 9.62
N SER A 141 9.60 0.02 10.68
CA SER A 141 8.70 1.17 10.65
C SER A 141 9.36 2.47 11.12
N GLU A 142 8.58 3.53 11.20
CA GLU A 142 8.98 4.84 11.74
C GLU A 142 9.44 4.76 13.21
N GLU A 143 9.05 3.70 13.94
CA GLU A 143 9.46 3.48 15.32
C GLU A 143 10.98 3.25 15.47
N ARG A 144 11.66 2.83 14.40
CA ARG A 144 13.12 2.59 14.37
C ARG A 144 13.92 3.77 14.93
N ALA A 145 13.53 5.01 14.59
CA ALA A 145 14.22 6.19 15.08
C ALA A 145 14.04 6.38 16.61
N SER A 146 12.87 6.02 17.16
CA SER A 146 12.63 6.03 18.60
C SER A 146 13.47 4.98 19.32
N MET A 147 13.59 3.78 18.74
CA MET A 147 14.40 2.70 19.29
C MET A 147 15.87 3.09 19.40
N MET A 148 16.43 3.72 18.37
CA MET A 148 17.83 4.15 18.37
C MET A 148 18.11 5.27 19.37
N ARG A 149 17.15 6.18 19.58
CA ARG A 149 17.26 7.18 20.65
C ARG A 149 17.30 6.52 22.02
N GLU A 150 16.45 5.53 22.24
CA GLU A 150 16.43 4.76 23.49
C GLU A 150 17.74 3.98 23.71
N VAL A 151 18.28 3.32 22.69
CA VAL A 151 19.59 2.64 22.78
C VAL A 151 20.70 3.64 23.12
N ARG A 152 20.71 4.81 22.47
CA ARG A 152 21.67 5.88 22.75
C ARG A 152 21.54 6.39 24.20
N ASP A 153 20.32 6.59 24.68
CA ASP A 153 20.06 7.06 26.04
C ASP A 153 20.46 6.02 27.09
N GLN A 154 20.26 4.73 26.82
CA GLN A 154 20.75 3.63 27.67
C GLN A 154 22.29 3.54 27.71
N LEU A 155 22.97 3.89 26.60
CA LEU A 155 24.44 3.89 26.52
C LEU A 155 25.10 5.13 27.10
N ARG A 156 24.39 6.26 27.19
CA ARG A 156 24.96 7.55 27.61
C ARG A 156 25.67 7.49 28.97
N PRO A 157 25.14 6.84 30.03
CA PRO A 157 25.82 6.74 31.32
C PRO A 157 27.16 5.99 31.22
N ASP A 158 27.18 4.86 30.50
CA ASP A 158 28.37 4.06 30.30
C ASP A 158 29.42 4.81 29.47
N ALA A 159 29.02 5.49 28.39
CA ALA A 159 29.92 6.32 27.60
C ALA A 159 30.50 7.49 28.41
N THR A 160 29.68 8.19 29.19
CA THR A 160 30.11 9.31 30.04
C THR A 160 31.11 8.87 31.10
N SER A 161 30.96 7.65 31.64
CA SER A 161 31.92 7.05 32.59
C SER A 161 33.31 6.83 31.97
N LEU A 162 33.37 6.71 30.65
CA LEU A 162 34.60 6.54 29.87
C LEU A 162 35.10 7.87 29.26
N GLY A 163 34.44 9.00 29.54
CA GLY A 163 34.78 10.30 28.93
C GLY A 163 34.37 10.43 27.46
N LEU A 164 33.42 9.62 27.02
CA LEU A 164 32.89 9.59 25.65
C LEU A 164 31.51 10.24 25.59
N GLU A 165 31.26 10.96 24.50
CA GLU A 165 29.96 11.52 24.14
C GLU A 165 29.43 10.81 22.90
N ILE A 166 28.18 10.32 22.96
CA ILE A 166 27.54 9.63 21.83
C ILE A 166 26.73 10.65 21.04
N GLU A 167 27.14 10.89 19.79
CA GLU A 167 26.46 11.78 18.87
C GLU A 167 25.18 11.12 18.33
N ASP A 168 25.34 9.92 17.77
CA ASP A 168 24.22 9.20 17.15
C ASP A 168 24.45 7.68 17.16
N VAL A 169 23.35 6.93 17.14
CA VAL A 169 23.33 5.48 17.02
C VAL A 169 22.38 5.12 15.89
N ARG A 170 22.82 4.30 14.95
CA ARG A 170 21.98 3.90 13.82
C ARG A 170 22.20 2.44 13.46
N ILE A 171 21.13 1.83 12.98
CA ILE A 171 21.17 0.51 12.35
C ILE A 171 21.55 0.69 10.88
N ARG A 172 22.43 -0.16 10.35
CA ARG A 172 22.73 -0.24 8.92
C ARG A 172 21.80 -1.24 8.24
N ARG A 173 21.55 -2.38 8.87
CA ARG A 173 20.78 -3.50 8.32
C ARG A 173 20.07 -4.30 9.42
N THR A 174 18.91 -4.85 9.11
CA THR A 174 18.17 -5.77 9.99
C THR A 174 17.55 -6.84 9.12
N ASP A 175 18.17 -8.00 9.09
CA ASP A 175 17.75 -9.12 8.25
C ASP A 175 17.22 -10.28 9.11
N LEU A 176 16.25 -11.03 8.59
CA LEU A 176 15.88 -12.31 9.19
C LEU A 176 17.01 -13.31 8.99
N THR A 177 17.27 -14.15 9.98
CA THR A 177 18.13 -15.32 9.78
C THR A 177 17.56 -16.22 8.66
N GLN A 178 18.43 -16.91 7.91
CA GLN A 178 18.01 -17.72 6.77
C GLN A 178 16.95 -18.78 7.14
N ASP A 179 17.03 -19.32 8.35
CA ASP A 179 16.10 -20.35 8.84
C ASP A 179 14.67 -19.80 9.04
N VAL A 180 14.54 -18.56 9.56
CA VAL A 180 13.24 -17.95 9.88
C VAL A 180 12.66 -17.20 8.68
N SER A 181 13.51 -16.75 7.75
CA SER A 181 13.12 -15.99 6.57
C SER A 181 12.24 -16.81 5.63
N ALA A 182 12.60 -18.07 5.34
CA ALA A 182 11.85 -18.94 4.45
C ALA A 182 10.42 -19.20 4.96
N GLN A 183 10.28 -19.57 6.24
CA GLN A 183 8.97 -19.81 6.87
C GLN A 183 8.13 -18.53 6.93
N THR A 184 8.75 -17.39 7.27
CA THR A 184 8.04 -16.11 7.32
C THR A 184 7.58 -15.68 5.93
N PHE A 185 8.40 -15.90 4.90
CA PHE A 185 8.06 -15.60 3.52
C PHE A 185 6.88 -16.42 3.01
N GLU A 186 6.87 -17.74 3.24
CA GLU A 186 5.73 -18.59 2.86
C GLU A 186 4.44 -18.19 3.60
N ARG A 187 4.53 -17.83 4.88
CA ARG A 187 3.38 -17.29 5.63
C ARG A 187 2.89 -15.97 5.04
N MET A 188 3.78 -15.02 4.76
CA MET A 188 3.41 -13.72 4.16
C MET A 188 2.79 -13.92 2.78
N LYS A 189 3.31 -14.85 1.97
CA LYS A 189 2.74 -15.21 0.68
C LYS A 189 1.33 -15.79 0.84
N ALA A 190 1.13 -16.70 1.78
CA ALA A 190 -0.19 -17.26 2.07
C ALA A 190 -1.19 -16.20 2.55
N GLU A 191 -0.77 -15.31 3.47
CA GLU A 191 -1.59 -14.19 3.96
C GLU A 191 -1.96 -13.23 2.82
N ARG A 192 -1.01 -12.87 1.95
CA ARG A 192 -1.25 -12.01 0.78
C ARG A 192 -2.18 -12.66 -0.24
N LEU A 193 -2.04 -13.96 -0.48
CA LEU A 193 -2.94 -14.70 -1.36
C LEU A 193 -4.35 -14.78 -0.76
N ALA A 194 -4.48 -15.03 0.54
CA ALA A 194 -5.76 -15.05 1.24
C ALA A 194 -6.44 -13.67 1.20
N GLU A 195 -5.68 -12.59 1.41
CA GLU A 195 -6.18 -11.21 1.31
C GLU A 195 -6.62 -10.88 -0.13
N ALA A 196 -5.81 -11.25 -1.13
CA ALA A 196 -6.14 -11.07 -2.54
C ALA A 196 -7.42 -11.85 -2.93
N GLU A 197 -7.56 -13.10 -2.49
CA GLU A 197 -8.77 -13.89 -2.73
C GLU A 197 -9.99 -13.31 -2.02
N ARG A 198 -9.84 -12.82 -0.79
CA ARG A 198 -10.91 -12.11 -0.08
C ARG A 198 -11.33 -10.83 -0.81
N LEU A 199 -10.40 -10.09 -1.40
CA LEU A 199 -10.70 -8.92 -2.21
C LEU A 199 -11.39 -9.30 -3.53
N ARG A 200 -10.90 -10.33 -4.23
CA ARG A 200 -11.54 -10.85 -5.45
C ARG A 200 -12.94 -11.39 -5.19
N ALA A 201 -13.16 -12.10 -4.09
CA ALA A 201 -14.46 -12.60 -3.69
C ALA A 201 -15.45 -11.45 -3.45
N ARG A 202 -15.06 -10.42 -2.68
CA ARG A 202 -15.86 -9.20 -2.48
C ARG A 202 -16.16 -8.48 -3.80
N GLY A 203 -15.18 -8.40 -4.70
CA GLY A 203 -15.36 -7.83 -6.03
C GLY A 203 -16.37 -8.63 -6.87
N ARG A 204 -16.30 -9.96 -6.86
CA ARG A 204 -17.24 -10.85 -7.56
C ARG A 204 -18.66 -10.74 -7.00
N GLU A 205 -18.80 -10.70 -5.69
CA GLU A 205 -20.09 -10.53 -5.02
C GLU A 205 -20.73 -9.19 -5.38
N ALA A 206 -19.96 -8.10 -5.29
CA ALA A 206 -20.44 -6.77 -5.66
C ALA A 206 -20.83 -6.70 -7.14
N ALA A 207 -20.02 -7.26 -8.04
CA ALA A 207 -20.33 -7.31 -9.46
C ALA A 207 -21.60 -8.14 -9.76
N GLN A 208 -21.77 -9.29 -9.11
CA GLN A 208 -22.96 -10.13 -9.27
C GLN A 208 -24.22 -9.41 -8.77
N ARG A 209 -24.12 -8.70 -7.63
CA ARG A 209 -25.23 -7.90 -7.08
C ARG A 209 -25.63 -6.77 -8.04
N ILE A 210 -24.66 -6.05 -8.61
CA ILE A 210 -24.91 -4.98 -9.57
C ILE A 210 -25.57 -5.54 -10.84
N ARG A 211 -25.06 -6.64 -11.40
CA ARG A 211 -25.66 -7.28 -12.59
C ARG A 211 -27.09 -7.75 -12.31
N ALA A 212 -27.33 -8.46 -11.21
CA ALA A 212 -28.67 -8.92 -10.86
C ALA A 212 -29.67 -7.77 -10.69
N ARG A 213 -29.23 -6.63 -10.14
CA ARG A 213 -30.07 -5.42 -10.06
C ARG A 213 -30.33 -4.84 -11.45
N ALA A 214 -29.31 -4.73 -12.29
CA ALA A 214 -29.46 -4.23 -13.66
C ALA A 214 -30.38 -5.11 -14.51
N ASP A 215 -30.24 -6.44 -14.44
CA ASP A 215 -31.08 -7.38 -15.17
C ASP A 215 -32.56 -7.27 -14.74
N ARG A 216 -32.79 -7.12 -13.42
CA ARG A 216 -34.13 -6.87 -12.87
C ARG A 216 -34.71 -5.56 -13.41
N GLU A 217 -33.93 -4.48 -13.39
CA GLU A 217 -34.35 -3.15 -13.85
C GLU A 217 -34.68 -3.15 -15.35
N VAL A 218 -33.91 -3.88 -16.16
CA VAL A 218 -34.20 -4.09 -17.59
C VAL A 218 -35.54 -4.79 -17.77
N ILE A 219 -35.79 -5.88 -17.03
CA ILE A 219 -37.05 -6.63 -17.12
C ILE A 219 -38.23 -5.76 -16.69
N GLU A 220 -38.12 -5.05 -15.56
CA GLU A 220 -39.16 -4.15 -15.06
C GLU A 220 -39.46 -3.02 -16.06
N THR A 221 -38.42 -2.39 -16.61
CA THR A 221 -38.55 -1.30 -17.59
C THR A 221 -39.21 -1.79 -18.89
N VAL A 222 -38.79 -2.94 -19.41
CA VAL A 222 -39.39 -3.53 -20.64
C VAL A 222 -40.82 -3.96 -20.40
N ALA A 223 -41.14 -4.51 -19.21
CA ALA A 223 -42.50 -4.89 -18.85
C ALA A 223 -43.42 -3.66 -18.73
N GLU A 224 -42.96 -2.59 -18.09
CA GLU A 224 -43.74 -1.35 -17.97
C GLU A 224 -43.95 -0.69 -19.35
N ALA A 225 -42.90 -0.62 -20.18
CA ALA A 225 -43.01 -0.09 -21.54
C ALA A 225 -43.98 -0.90 -22.42
N ARG A 226 -43.99 -2.23 -22.30
CA ARG A 226 -44.95 -3.09 -23.02
C ARG A 226 -46.37 -2.90 -22.53
N LYS A 227 -46.57 -2.83 -21.22
CA LYS A 227 -47.86 -2.56 -20.60
C LYS A 227 -48.43 -1.23 -21.10
N GLU A 228 -47.62 -0.17 -21.06
CA GLU A 228 -48.01 1.16 -21.54
C GLU A 228 -48.33 1.15 -23.04
N SER A 229 -47.51 0.47 -23.86
CA SER A 229 -47.76 0.29 -25.29
C SER A 229 -49.10 -0.42 -25.58
N GLU A 230 -49.42 -1.50 -24.87
CA GLU A 230 -50.70 -2.21 -25.05
C GLU A 230 -51.90 -1.38 -24.58
N ILE A 231 -51.76 -0.61 -23.49
CA ILE A 231 -52.80 0.34 -23.05
C ILE A 231 -53.05 1.38 -24.14
N LEU A 232 -51.99 2.03 -24.63
CA LEU A 232 -52.09 3.10 -25.62
C LEU A 232 -52.63 2.56 -26.96
N ARG A 233 -52.27 1.33 -27.33
CA ARG A 233 -52.84 0.65 -28.49
C ARG A 233 -54.34 0.34 -28.28
N GLY A 234 -54.72 -0.15 -27.11
CA GLY A 234 -56.12 -0.41 -26.76
C GLY A 234 -56.97 0.86 -26.76
N GLU A 235 -56.45 1.98 -26.23
CA GLU A 235 -57.09 3.30 -26.28
C GLU A 235 -57.23 3.79 -27.72
N GLY A 236 -56.19 3.63 -28.55
CA GLY A 236 -56.23 3.96 -29.98
C GLY A 236 -57.25 3.14 -30.76
N GLU A 237 -57.34 1.84 -30.48
CA GLU A 237 -58.34 0.95 -31.07
C GLU A 237 -59.76 1.31 -30.61
N ALA A 238 -59.96 1.63 -29.33
CA ALA A 238 -61.23 2.09 -28.80
C ALA A 238 -61.67 3.41 -29.45
N ALA A 239 -60.77 4.39 -29.55
CA ALA A 239 -61.03 5.67 -30.21
C ALA A 239 -61.35 5.48 -31.71
N ARG A 240 -60.58 4.63 -32.40
CA ARG A 240 -60.82 4.25 -33.80
C ARG A 240 -62.22 3.65 -33.96
N ASN A 241 -62.56 2.67 -33.15
CA ASN A 241 -63.85 1.99 -33.21
C ASN A 241 -65.02 2.93 -32.86
N ALA A 242 -64.84 3.82 -31.89
CA ALA A 242 -65.84 4.83 -31.54
C ALA A 242 -66.08 5.81 -32.71
N ALA A 243 -65.02 6.26 -33.39
CA ALA A 243 -65.13 7.11 -34.58
C ALA A 243 -65.83 6.39 -35.74
N PHE A 244 -65.50 5.11 -35.99
CA PHE A 244 -66.20 4.30 -36.98
C PHE A 244 -67.67 4.07 -36.63
N ALA A 245 -68.00 3.75 -35.38
CA ALA A 245 -69.38 3.57 -34.93
C ALA A 245 -70.20 4.86 -35.08
N GLY A 246 -69.63 6.02 -34.71
CA GLY A 246 -70.27 7.31 -34.93
C GLY A 246 -70.47 7.65 -36.40
N ALA A 247 -69.57 7.22 -37.29
CA ALA A 247 -69.76 7.33 -38.73
C ALA A 247 -70.85 6.37 -39.24
N PHE A 248 -70.91 5.13 -38.75
CA PHE A 248 -71.92 4.13 -39.13
C PHE A 248 -73.33 4.54 -38.72
N GLN A 249 -73.49 5.19 -37.58
CA GLN A 249 -74.80 5.66 -37.10
C GLN A 249 -75.39 6.78 -37.95
N ARG A 250 -74.60 7.47 -38.78
CA ARG A 250 -75.12 8.54 -39.65
C ARG A 250 -75.97 8.02 -40.80
N ASP A 251 -75.58 6.90 -41.42
CA ASP A 251 -76.33 6.23 -42.49
C ASP A 251 -75.97 4.73 -42.53
N PRO A 252 -76.77 3.87 -41.87
CA PRO A 252 -76.53 2.44 -41.84
C PRO A 252 -76.66 1.75 -43.20
N GLU A 253 -77.60 2.19 -44.05
CA GLU A 253 -77.88 1.55 -45.34
C GLU A 253 -76.74 1.79 -46.33
N PHE A 254 -76.27 3.04 -46.43
CA PHE A 254 -75.15 3.40 -47.30
C PHE A 254 -73.85 2.69 -46.88
N PHE A 255 -73.61 2.55 -45.57
CA PHE A 255 -72.43 1.86 -45.08
C PHE A 255 -72.43 0.36 -45.39
N GLU A 256 -73.55 -0.34 -45.17
CA GLU A 256 -73.65 -1.77 -45.49
C GLU A 256 -73.37 -2.03 -46.97
N PHE A 257 -73.88 -1.16 -47.85
CA PHE A 257 -73.59 -1.18 -49.28
C PHE A 257 -72.08 -0.95 -49.55
N TYR A 258 -71.49 0.13 -49.05
CA TYR A 258 -70.08 0.48 -49.27
C TYR A 258 -69.11 -0.59 -48.75
N ARG A 259 -69.37 -1.14 -47.55
CA ARG A 259 -68.56 -2.21 -46.95
C ARG A 259 -68.63 -3.48 -47.79
N SER A 260 -69.82 -3.86 -48.28
CA SER A 260 -69.96 -5.03 -49.16
C SER A 260 -69.20 -4.84 -50.47
N MET A 261 -69.24 -3.64 -51.06
CA MET A 261 -68.54 -3.33 -52.31
C MET A 261 -67.02 -3.32 -52.14
N SER A 262 -66.52 -2.76 -51.03
CA SER A 262 -65.10 -2.84 -50.69
C SER A 262 -64.66 -4.28 -50.43
N ALA A 263 -65.47 -5.09 -49.73
CA ALA A 263 -65.19 -6.50 -49.50
C ALA A 263 -65.17 -7.31 -50.80
N TYR A 264 -66.07 -7.02 -51.75
CA TYR A 264 -66.04 -7.62 -53.09
C TYR A 264 -64.76 -7.26 -53.83
N SER A 265 -64.38 -5.98 -53.83
CA SER A 265 -63.14 -5.53 -54.46
C SER A 265 -61.92 -6.24 -53.86
N SER A 266 -61.75 -6.22 -52.53
CA SER A 266 -60.58 -6.85 -51.89
C SER A 266 -60.54 -8.37 -52.01
N ALA A 267 -61.70 -9.04 -52.05
CA ALA A 267 -61.77 -10.49 -52.23
C ALA A 267 -61.50 -10.93 -53.67
N LEU A 268 -61.88 -10.12 -54.67
CA LEU A 268 -61.72 -10.42 -56.09
C LEU A 268 -60.35 -9.99 -56.66
N ASP A 269 -59.63 -9.08 -56.00
CA ASP A 269 -58.31 -8.57 -56.43
C ASP A 269 -57.17 -9.59 -56.19
N ASN A 270 -57.31 -10.50 -55.21
CA ASN A 270 -56.33 -11.56 -54.97
C ASN A 270 -56.54 -12.76 -55.93
N SER A 271 -55.85 -12.74 -57.06
CA SER A 271 -55.95 -13.72 -58.16
C SER A 271 -55.45 -15.15 -57.84
N GLY A 272 -55.24 -15.51 -56.57
CA GLY A 272 -54.58 -16.76 -56.15
C GLY A 272 -55.40 -17.71 -55.27
N THR A 273 -56.60 -17.34 -54.83
CA THR A 273 -57.42 -18.18 -53.95
C THR A 273 -58.71 -18.61 -54.65
N THR A 274 -58.83 -19.90 -54.97
CA THR A 274 -60.08 -20.49 -55.50
C THR A 274 -61.13 -20.53 -54.39
N MET A 275 -62.07 -19.58 -54.39
CA MET A 275 -63.22 -19.58 -53.48
C MET A 275 -64.37 -20.38 -54.08
N VAL A 276 -64.83 -21.40 -53.36
CA VAL A 276 -66.05 -22.14 -53.67
C VAL A 276 -67.17 -21.58 -52.80
N LEU A 277 -67.96 -20.66 -53.36
CA LEU A 277 -69.07 -20.01 -52.68
C LEU A 277 -70.38 -20.34 -53.41
N SER A 278 -71.43 -20.68 -52.66
CA SER A 278 -72.76 -20.83 -53.25
C SER A 278 -73.28 -19.45 -53.70
N PRO A 279 -73.93 -19.34 -54.87
CA PRO A 279 -74.54 -18.10 -55.35
C PRO A 279 -75.57 -17.48 -54.39
N ASP A 280 -76.09 -18.27 -53.45
CA ASP A 280 -77.07 -17.86 -52.46
C ASP A 280 -76.48 -17.32 -51.15
N SER A 281 -75.16 -17.21 -51.03
CA SER A 281 -74.50 -16.71 -49.82
C SER A 281 -74.89 -15.26 -49.49
N GLU A 282 -75.01 -14.96 -48.20
CA GLU A 282 -75.19 -13.59 -47.66
C GLU A 282 -74.09 -12.63 -48.15
N PHE A 283 -72.93 -13.17 -48.54
CA PHE A 283 -71.84 -12.41 -49.11
C PHE A 283 -72.30 -11.59 -50.32
N PHE A 284 -73.06 -12.15 -51.28
CA PHE A 284 -73.44 -11.48 -52.53
C PHE A 284 -74.78 -10.73 -52.50
N ARG A 285 -75.28 -10.36 -51.32
CA ARG A 285 -76.60 -9.74 -51.10
C ARG A 285 -76.86 -8.51 -51.98
N PHE A 286 -75.89 -7.59 -52.06
CA PHE A 286 -76.01 -6.36 -52.84
C PHE A 286 -75.72 -6.52 -54.35
N PHE A 287 -75.21 -7.68 -54.78
CA PHE A 287 -75.00 -7.98 -56.21
C PHE A 287 -76.31 -8.35 -56.92
N ARG A 288 -77.29 -8.87 -56.16
CA ARG A 288 -78.60 -9.30 -56.66
C ARG A 288 -79.70 -8.27 -56.41
N ASN A 289 -79.59 -7.42 -55.38
CA ASN A 289 -80.58 -6.41 -55.06
C ASN A 289 -79.93 -5.11 -54.57
N PRO A 290 -80.20 -3.94 -55.20
CA PRO A 290 -79.63 -2.66 -54.79
C PRO A 290 -80.00 -2.23 -53.36
N ASN A 291 -81.12 -2.73 -52.81
CA ASN A 291 -81.58 -2.38 -51.45
C ASN A 291 -81.11 -3.36 -50.37
N GLY A 292 -80.28 -4.35 -50.71
CA GLY A 292 -79.60 -5.18 -49.71
C GLY A 292 -80.49 -6.10 -48.87
N THR A 293 -81.70 -6.46 -49.29
CA THR A 293 -82.50 -7.46 -48.57
C THR A 293 -82.03 -8.88 -48.92
N ALA A 294 -81.73 -9.70 -47.90
CA ALA A 294 -81.38 -11.10 -48.08
C ALA A 294 -82.62 -11.86 -48.57
N SER A 295 -82.66 -12.15 -49.87
CA SER A 295 -83.71 -12.97 -50.46
C SER A 295 -83.28 -14.43 -50.44
N GLY A 296 -83.89 -15.23 -49.55
CA GLY A 296 -83.82 -16.69 -49.60
C GLY A 296 -83.43 -17.33 -48.27
N ALA A 297 -84.42 -17.59 -47.42
CA ALA A 297 -84.31 -18.64 -46.41
C ALA A 297 -84.19 -20.00 -47.14
N ALA A 298 -83.11 -20.73 -46.89
CA ALA A 298 -82.99 -22.14 -47.25
C ALA A 298 -83.03 -23.00 -45.96
N PRO A 299 -83.62 -24.20 -46.02
CA PRO A 299 -84.23 -24.87 -44.87
C PRO A 299 -83.21 -25.59 -43.97
N ALA A 300 -83.60 -25.78 -42.71
CA ALA A 300 -82.83 -26.51 -41.70
C ALA A 300 -82.39 -27.90 -42.20
N ALA A 301 -81.08 -28.14 -42.20
CA ALA A 301 -80.51 -29.48 -42.35
C ALA A 301 -80.61 -30.25 -41.03
N PRO A 302 -80.93 -31.55 -41.04
CA PRO A 302 -81.14 -32.34 -39.83
C PRO A 302 -79.81 -32.69 -39.15
N ALA A 303 -79.81 -32.66 -37.82
CA ALA A 303 -78.67 -33.02 -36.97
C ALA A 303 -78.28 -34.50 -37.18
N ALA A 304 -77.07 -34.73 -37.67
CA ALA A 304 -76.47 -36.05 -37.74
C ALA A 304 -75.93 -36.47 -36.36
N GLY A 305 -76.48 -37.58 -35.87
CA GLY A 305 -76.03 -38.52 -34.83
C GLY A 305 -74.83 -38.16 -33.96
N ALA A 306 -75.10 -38.03 -32.66
CA ALA A 306 -74.14 -38.21 -31.59
C ALA A 306 -73.61 -39.67 -31.60
N ALA A 307 -72.33 -39.84 -31.95
CA ALA A 307 -71.59 -41.06 -31.66
C ALA A 307 -70.90 -40.89 -30.30
N GLN A 308 -71.34 -41.68 -29.31
CA GLN A 308 -70.70 -41.82 -28.01
C GLN A 308 -69.35 -42.57 -28.12
N PRO A 309 -68.43 -42.36 -27.17
CA PRO A 309 -67.01 -42.68 -27.33
C PRO A 309 -66.72 -44.18 -27.11
N ALA A 310 -65.84 -44.72 -27.96
CA ALA A 310 -65.22 -46.01 -27.73
C ALA A 310 -64.14 -45.85 -26.65
N THR A 311 -64.35 -46.49 -25.49
CA THR A 311 -63.34 -46.79 -24.50
C THR A 311 -62.28 -47.72 -25.10
N GLY A 312 -61.02 -47.28 -25.14
CA GLY A 312 -59.85 -48.08 -25.47
C GLY A 312 -58.62 -47.56 -24.75
N GLN A 313 -58.13 -48.39 -23.82
CA GLN A 313 -56.78 -48.52 -23.22
C GLN A 313 -55.89 -47.28 -23.06
#